data_AF-A0A7I8J015-F1
#
_entry.id   AF-A0A7I8J015-F1
#
_cell.length_a   1.000
_cell.length_b   1.000
_cell.length_c   1.000
_cell.angle_alpha   90.00
_cell.angle_beta   90.00
_cell.angle_gamma   90.00
#
_symmetry.space_group_name_H-M   'P 1'
#
loop_
_entity.id
_entity.type
_entity.pdbx_description
1 polymer ?
#
loop_
_entity_poly.entity_id
_entity_poly.type
_entity_poly.pdbx_seq_one_letter_code
_entity_poly.pdbx_strand_id
1 'polypeptide(L)'
;MDSYFLHSRLGLYASVMPVASGGIHVLHTPALTVIFGDDPVLQFGGGTVGHPWGDALGAVADRVALEACALAPNGEIKFEFEPVHKLDVKS
;
A
#
# COMPACT_ATOMS: atom_id res chain seq x y z
N MET A 1 3.46 10.67 14.25
CA MET A 1 2.06 11.10 14.38
C MET A 1 1.30 9.84 14.76
N ASP A 2 0.81 9.75 15.98
CA ASP A 2 0.21 8.51 16.49
C ASP A 2 -1.11 8.22 15.77
N SER A 3 -1.33 6.98 15.31
CA SER A 3 -2.52 6.56 14.57
C SER A 3 -3.79 6.71 15.43
N TYR A 4 -4.54 7.79 15.21
CA TYR A 4 -5.57 8.26 16.14
C TYR A 4 -6.99 7.67 15.97
N PHE A 5 -7.26 6.83 14.96
CA PHE A 5 -8.64 6.54 14.56
C PHE A 5 -9.24 5.23 15.13
N LEU A 6 -8.43 4.17 15.31
CA LEU A 6 -8.93 2.86 15.79
C LEU A 6 -8.25 2.34 17.06
N HIS A 7 -7.23 3.04 17.55
CA HIS A 7 -6.59 2.75 18.82
C HIS A 7 -7.31 3.50 19.94
N SER A 8 -7.64 2.77 21.01
CA SER A 8 -8.26 3.37 22.19
C SER A 8 -7.26 4.30 22.88
N ARG A 9 -7.54 5.61 22.84
CA ARG A 9 -6.65 6.62 23.44
C ARG A 9 -6.54 6.52 24.96
N LEU A 10 -7.52 5.88 25.61
CA LEU A 10 -7.59 5.77 27.07
C LEU A 10 -7.45 4.32 27.57
N GLY A 11 -7.25 3.35 26.66
CA GLY A 11 -7.18 1.93 27.02
C GLY A 11 -8.48 1.32 27.54
N LEU A 12 -9.60 2.05 27.43
CA LEU A 12 -10.91 1.64 27.98
C LEU A 12 -11.65 0.63 27.09
N TYR A 13 -11.18 0.45 25.85
CA TYR A 13 -11.76 -0.46 24.85
C TYR A 13 -10.63 -1.13 24.09
N ALA A 14 -10.87 -2.34 23.60
CA ALA A 14 -9.92 -3.04 22.75
C ALA A 14 -9.66 -2.25 21.46
N SER A 15 -8.40 -2.17 21.06
CA SER A 15 -7.99 -1.59 19.78
C SER A 15 -8.53 -2.44 18.63
N VAL A 16 -8.86 -1.79 17.52
CA VAL A 16 -9.27 -2.47 16.28
C VAL A 16 -8.18 -2.29 15.22
N MET A 17 -7.91 -3.35 14.48
CA MET A 17 -6.99 -3.32 13.34
C MET A 17 -7.57 -2.50 12.18
N PRO A 18 -6.88 -1.45 11.70
CA PRO A 18 -7.28 -0.73 10.50
C PRO A 18 -7.19 -1.62 9.26
N VAL A 19 -8.25 -1.61 8.45
CA VAL A 19 -8.28 -2.28 7.15
C VAL A 19 -8.55 -1.24 6.07
N ALA A 20 -7.60 -1.06 5.16
CA ALA A 20 -7.80 -0.32 3.92
C ALA A 20 -8.19 -1.29 2.81
N SER A 21 -9.32 -1.05 2.17
CA SER A 21 -9.85 -1.88 1.08
C SER A 21 -10.75 -1.04 0.18
N GLY A 22 -10.97 -1.49 -1.06
CA GLY A 22 -11.83 -0.82 -2.04
C GLY A 22 -11.08 0.11 -2.99
N GLY A 23 -10.83 -0.33 -4.22
CA GLY A 23 -10.20 0.50 -5.26
C GLY A 23 -8.73 0.86 -5.02
N ILE A 24 -8.06 0.24 -4.04
CA ILE A 24 -6.66 0.52 -3.72
C ILE A 24 -5.69 -0.28 -4.61
N HIS A 25 -4.51 0.30 -4.85
CA HIS A 25 -3.41 -0.22 -5.67
C HIS A 25 -2.08 0.29 -5.10
N VAL A 26 -0.96 -0.26 -5.56
CA VAL A 26 0.41 0.04 -5.10
C VAL A 26 0.74 1.53 -4.86
N LEU A 27 0.27 2.46 -5.69
CA LEU A 27 0.59 3.90 -5.52
C LEU A 27 -0.16 4.57 -4.35
N HIS A 28 -1.16 3.91 -3.77
CA HIS A 28 -1.85 4.41 -2.58
C HIS A 28 -1.05 4.11 -1.29
N THR A 29 -0.11 3.16 -1.33
CA THR A 29 0.62 2.69 -0.15
C THR A 29 1.27 3.80 0.67
N PRO A 30 1.98 4.81 0.10
CA PRO A 30 2.57 5.90 0.89
C PRO A 30 1.53 6.70 1.69
N ALA A 31 0.41 7.06 1.06
CA ALA A 31 -0.65 7.80 1.73
C ALA A 31 -1.31 6.94 2.82
N LEU A 32 -1.55 5.66 2.55
CA LEU A 32 -2.18 4.73 3.48
C LEU A 32 -1.31 4.46 4.71
N THR A 33 0.00 4.32 4.56
CA THR A 33 0.92 4.14 5.70
C THR A 33 1.00 5.39 6.57
N VAL A 34 0.86 6.59 5.99
CA VAL A 34 0.76 7.84 6.77
C VAL A 34 -0.57 7.94 7.52
N ILE A 35 -1.68 7.52 6.90
CA ILE A 35 -3.01 7.61 7.50
C ILE A 35 -3.22 6.58 8.61
N PHE A 36 -2.86 5.33 8.35
CA PHE A 36 -3.13 4.21 9.25
C PHE A 36 -1.99 3.92 10.24
N GLY A 37 -0.79 4.43 9.97
CA GLY A 37 0.38 4.18 10.80
C GLY A 37 0.97 2.79 10.56
N ASP A 38 1.54 2.22 11.62
CA ASP A 38 2.45 1.07 11.52
C ASP A 38 1.77 -0.31 11.47
N ASP A 39 0.51 -0.41 11.90
CA ASP A 39 -0.21 -1.69 12.01
C ASP A 39 -1.53 -1.78 11.19
N PRO A 40 -1.52 -1.51 9.87
CA PRO A 40 -2.69 -1.72 9.02
C PRO A 40 -2.70 -3.06 8.27
N VAL A 41 -3.91 -3.50 7.93
CA VAL A 41 -4.15 -4.45 6.84
C VAL A 41 -4.49 -3.67 5.58
N LEU A 42 -3.70 -3.83 4.52
CA LEU A 42 -3.96 -3.25 3.21
C LEU A 42 -4.40 -4.37 2.24
N GLN A 43 -5.68 -4.37 1.85
CA GLN A 43 -6.24 -5.40 0.98
C GLN A 43 -6.30 -4.92 -0.48
N PHE A 44 -5.28 -5.30 -1.25
CA PHE A 44 -5.23 -5.04 -2.68
C PHE A 44 -6.01 -6.12 -3.45
N GLY A 45 -7.14 -5.73 -4.04
CA GLY A 45 -7.96 -6.61 -4.88
C GLY A 45 -7.68 -6.37 -6.35
N GLY A 46 -8.45 -5.45 -6.95
CA GLY A 46 -8.24 -5.01 -8.34
C GLY A 46 -6.86 -4.40 -8.59
N GLY A 47 -6.24 -3.78 -7.58
CA GLY A 47 -4.88 -3.25 -7.68
C GLY A 47 -3.81 -4.31 -7.92
N THR A 48 -4.03 -5.54 -7.45
CA THR A 48 -3.11 -6.68 -7.64
C THR A 48 -3.45 -7.44 -8.91
N VAL A 49 -4.72 -7.82 -9.09
CA VAL A 49 -5.16 -8.66 -10.23
C VAL A 49 -5.14 -7.88 -11.54
N GLY A 50 -5.35 -6.56 -11.49
CA GLY A 50 -5.31 -5.68 -12.66
C GLY A 50 -3.89 -5.30 -13.11
N HIS A 51 -2.85 -5.84 -12.49
CA HIS A 51 -1.47 -5.50 -12.81
C HIS A 51 -1.12 -5.94 -14.25
N PRO A 52 -0.47 -5.07 -15.08
CA PRO A 52 -0.26 -5.34 -16.52
C PRO A 52 0.51 -6.63 -16.83
N TRP A 53 1.29 -7.12 -15.87
CA TRP A 53 2.09 -8.33 -15.99
C TRP A 53 1.58 -9.50 -15.14
N GLY A 54 0.31 -9.46 -14.72
CA GLY A 54 -0.34 -10.54 -13.98
C GLY A 54 -0.31 -10.36 -12.46
N ASP A 55 -1.12 -11.18 -11.80
CA ASP A 55 -1.42 -11.17 -10.37
C ASP A 55 -0.19 -11.38 -9.48
N ALA A 56 0.69 -12.32 -9.86
CA ALA A 56 1.93 -12.59 -9.13
C ALA A 56 2.84 -11.36 -9.09
N LEU A 57 2.97 -10.66 -10.21
CA LEU A 57 3.77 -9.43 -10.27
C LEU A 57 3.06 -8.25 -9.59
N GLY A 58 1.73 -8.22 -9.60
CA GLY A 58 0.95 -7.28 -8.78
C GLY A 58 1.22 -7.46 -7.30
N ALA A 59 1.22 -8.69 -6.80
CA ALA A 59 1.48 -8.97 -5.39
C ALA A 59 2.93 -8.63 -4.99
N VAL A 60 3.88 -8.84 -5.91
CA VAL A 60 5.28 -8.40 -5.72
C VAL A 60 5.35 -6.87 -5.66
N ALA A 61 4.65 -6.16 -6.53
CA ALA A 61 4.62 -4.70 -6.52
C ALA A 61 4.04 -4.16 -5.19
N ASP A 62 2.93 -4.72 -4.72
CA ASP A 62 2.30 -4.34 -3.45
C ASP A 62 3.26 -4.56 -2.27
N ARG A 63 3.95 -5.71 -2.21
CA ARG A 63 4.96 -6.00 -1.19
C ARG A 63 6.12 -5.02 -1.24
N VAL A 64 6.70 -4.79 -2.42
CA VAL A 64 7.86 -3.89 -2.58
C VAL A 64 7.50 -2.46 -2.16
N ALA A 65 6.30 -1.99 -2.50
CA ALA A 65 5.87 -0.67 -2.09
C ALA A 65 5.68 -0.57 -0.57
N LEU A 66 5.10 -1.60 0.06
CA LEU A 66 4.93 -1.63 1.52
C LEU A 66 6.28 -1.66 2.24
N GLU A 67 7.21 -2.50 1.79
CA GLU A 67 8.56 -2.59 2.35
C GLU A 67 9.33 -1.28 2.19
N ALA A 68 9.21 -0.63 1.03
CA ALA A 68 9.79 0.68 0.81
C ALA A 68 9.23 1.69 1.82
N CYS A 69 7.91 1.77 1.99
CA CYS A 69 7.26 2.65 2.96
C CYS A 69 7.70 2.38 4.40
N ALA A 70 7.83 1.12 4.80
CA ALA A 70 8.30 0.75 6.14
C ALA A 70 9.75 1.18 6.40
N LEU A 71 10.59 1.23 5.35
CA LEU A 71 11.99 1.65 5.44
C LEU A 71 12.17 3.18 5.35
N ALA A 72 11.14 3.96 5.02
CA ALA A 72 11.19 5.41 4.91
C ALA A 72 10.39 6.09 6.05
N PRO A 73 11.01 6.32 7.23
CA PRO A 73 10.34 6.86 8.43
C PRO A 73 9.79 8.30 8.30
N ASN A 74 9.86 8.91 7.12
CA ASN A 74 9.53 10.31 6.86
C ASN A 74 8.37 10.49 5.86
N GLY A 75 7.82 9.40 5.32
CA GLY A 75 6.61 9.41 4.48
C GLY A 75 6.76 9.94 3.04
N GLU A 76 7.93 10.45 2.64
CA GLU A 76 8.16 10.85 1.24
C GLU A 76 8.75 9.70 0.42
N ILE A 77 7.88 8.79 -0.02
CA ILE A 77 8.20 7.89 -1.13
C ILE A 77 7.33 8.28 -2.31
N LYS A 78 7.98 8.79 -3.36
CA LYS A 78 7.33 9.02 -4.65
C LYS A 78 7.55 7.77 -5.49
N PHE A 79 6.50 6.98 -5.64
CA PHE A 79 6.47 5.98 -6.70
C PHE A 79 6.10 6.67 -8.00
N GLU A 80 7.05 6.75 -8.93
CA GLU A 80 6.80 7.20 -10.28
C GLU A 80 6.54 5.98 -11.17
N PHE A 81 5.44 6.02 -11.90
CA PHE A 81 5.15 5.02 -12.92
C PHE A 81 5.58 5.56 -14.28
N GLU A 82 6.60 4.95 -14.87
CA GLU A 82 6.89 5.16 -16.29
C GLU A 82 5.92 4.29 -17.11
N PRO A 83 5.05 4.87 -17.96
CA PRO A 83 4.18 4.10 -18.83
C PRO A 83 5.03 3.35 -19.87
N VAL A 84 5.12 2.03 -19.72
CA VAL A 84 5.86 1.17 -20.64
C VAL A 84 5.04 0.97 -21.93
N HIS A 85 5.03 1.97 -22.80
CA HIS A 85 4.58 1.83 -24.19
C HIS A 85 5.74 1.56 -25.17
N LYS A 86 6.91 1.11 -24.70
CA LYS A 86 8.08 0.81 -25.56
C LYS A 86 8.92 -0.40 -25.14
N LEU A 87 8.31 -1.48 -24.68
CA LEU A 87 8.99 -2.79 -24.75
C LEU A 87 8.43 -3.53 -25.95
N ASP A 88 9.18 -3.40 -27.05
CA ASP A 88 8.98 -4.12 -28.31
C ASP A 88 9.10 -5.63 -28.00
N VAL A 89 7.97 -6.29 -27.82
CA VAL A 89 7.89 -7.75 -27.70
C VAL A 89 8.19 -8.29 -29.09
N LYS A 90 9.47 -8.56 -29.37
CA LYS A 90 9.84 -9.34 -30.55
C LYS A 90 9.22 -10.73 -30.38
N SER A 91 8.22 -10.97 -31.23
CA SER A 91 7.57 -12.24 -31.51
C SER A 91 8.56 -13.36 -31.82
#